data_AF-A0A1X0J8G0-F1
#
_entry.id   AF-A0A1X0J8G0-F1
#
_cell.length_a   1.000
_cell.length_b   1.000
_cell.length_c   1.000
_cell.angle_alpha   90.00
_cell.angle_beta   90.00
_cell.angle_gamma   90.00
#
_symmetry.space_group_name_H-M   'P 1'
#
loop_
_entity.id
_entity.type
_entity.pdbx_description
1 polymer ?
#
loop_
_entity_poly.entity_id
_entity_poly.type
_entity_poly.pdbx_seq_one_letter_code
_entity_poly.pdbx_strand_id
1 'polypeptide(L)'
;MTTRLNTRTQLLAAVTALAVLSGCTPGGGQTDSDPGIVGDLKIEIPKSATNIVGHTDSGVDFLIPNDQWRDYATKYYPGKALSERPSKEVDGSVPAMCIPAFRAGTKLSHWIAGENIQSRDNRLEYRFISVTPDCEPGKAFVQWRLSDPE
;
A
#
# COMPACT_ATOMS: atom_id res chain seq x y z
N MET A 1 -7.02 41.58 56.59
CA MET A 1 -6.74 40.15 56.82
C MET A 1 -6.09 39.63 55.54
N THR A 2 -4.76 39.68 55.33
CA THR A 2 -3.70 38.83 55.95
C THR A 2 -4.00 37.35 55.64
N THR A 3 -3.30 36.53 54.82
CA THR A 3 -1.94 36.51 54.21
C THR A 3 -1.94 35.50 53.04
N ARG A 4 -0.98 35.61 52.11
CA ARG A 4 -0.67 34.71 50.99
C ARG A 4 -0.20 33.30 51.41
N LEU A 5 -0.50 32.29 50.57
CA LEU A 5 0.30 31.08 50.24
C LEU A 5 -0.24 30.62 48.87
N ASN A 6 0.42 30.68 47.72
CA ASN A 6 1.78 30.32 47.30
C ASN A 6 2.11 28.84 47.49
N THR A 7 1.52 27.98 46.65
CA THR A 7 2.09 26.67 46.34
C THR A 7 2.01 26.44 44.83
N ARG A 8 3.12 26.73 44.16
CA ARG A 8 3.44 26.21 42.83
C ARG A 8 3.63 24.71 42.95
N THR A 9 2.83 23.91 42.25
CA THR A 9 3.12 22.49 42.06
C THR A 9 3.48 22.31 40.58
N GLN A 10 4.77 22.51 40.30
CA GLN A 10 5.41 21.94 39.13
C GLN A 10 5.66 20.46 39.42
N LEU A 11 5.14 19.57 38.59
CA LEU A 11 5.62 18.19 38.44
C LEU A 11 5.31 17.81 36.98
N LEU A 12 6.29 17.96 36.11
CA LEU A 12 7.30 16.95 35.73
C LEU A 12 6.85 16.24 34.45
N ALA A 13 7.57 16.59 33.39
CA ALA A 13 7.53 16.00 32.08
C ALA A 13 7.57 14.47 32.12
N ALA A 14 6.68 13.83 31.37
CA ALA A 14 6.89 12.50 30.84
C ALA A 14 7.14 12.63 29.34
N VAL A 15 8.38 12.97 28.98
CA VAL A 15 8.92 12.69 27.64
C VAL A 15 9.14 11.18 27.59
N THR A 16 8.12 10.42 27.19
CA THR A 16 8.35 9.06 26.69
C THR A 16 8.60 9.14 25.21
N ALA A 17 9.83 9.56 24.88
CA ALA A 17 10.49 9.15 23.66
C ALA A 17 10.73 7.63 23.76
N LEU A 18 9.88 6.83 23.13
CA LEU A 18 10.30 5.53 22.63
C LEU A 18 10.53 5.68 21.13
N ALA A 19 11.73 6.14 20.81
CA ALA A 19 12.38 5.79 19.56
C ALA A 19 12.64 4.29 19.58
N VAL A 20 11.71 3.50 19.04
CA VAL A 20 12.05 2.18 18.51
C VAL A 20 12.29 2.39 17.02
N LEU A 21 13.49 2.89 16.71
CA LEU A 21 14.13 2.74 15.42
C LEU A 21 14.57 1.27 15.30
N SER A 22 13.61 0.35 15.17
CA SER A 22 13.87 -0.90 14.47
C SER A 22 13.56 -0.62 13.00
N GLY A 23 14.58 -0.69 12.16
CA GLY A 23 14.41 -0.67 10.71
C GLY A 23 13.54 -1.83 10.28
N CYS A 24 12.23 -1.62 10.30
CA CYS A 24 11.26 -2.51 9.72
C CYS A 24 11.02 -2.00 8.30
N THR A 25 11.75 -2.57 7.34
CA THR A 25 11.24 -2.61 5.98
C THR A 25 9.82 -3.18 6.07
N PRO A 26 8.78 -2.42 5.71
CA PRO A 26 7.43 -2.92 5.79
C PRO A 26 7.29 -4.09 4.80
N GLY A 27 7.10 -5.30 5.34
CA GLY A 27 6.99 -6.54 4.57
C GLY A 27 7.99 -7.63 4.96
N GLY A 28 9.10 -7.31 5.62
CA GLY A 28 10.16 -8.31 5.88
C GLY A 28 9.94 -9.29 7.05
N GLY A 29 8.82 -9.21 7.79
CA GLY A 29 8.67 -10.10 8.94
C GLY A 29 7.30 -10.13 9.62
N GLN A 30 6.47 -9.09 9.45
CA GLN A 30 5.12 -9.08 10.04
C GLN A 30 4.12 -9.89 9.19
N THR A 31 4.23 -9.82 7.87
CA THR A 31 3.34 -10.50 6.90
C THR A 31 3.76 -11.94 6.61
N ASP A 32 4.97 -12.34 7.00
CA ASP A 32 5.48 -13.70 6.74
C ASP A 32 4.69 -14.79 7.47
N SER A 33 4.00 -14.39 8.54
CA SER A 33 3.13 -15.27 9.32
C SER A 33 1.68 -15.32 8.79
N ASP A 34 1.29 -14.42 7.87
CA ASP A 34 -0.07 -14.40 7.32
C ASP A 34 -0.26 -15.54 6.31
N PRO A 35 -1.15 -16.50 6.53
CA PRO A 35 -1.39 -17.57 5.57
C PRO A 35 -2.00 -17.02 4.27
N GLY A 36 -1.55 -17.55 3.12
CA GLY A 36 -2.06 -17.20 1.79
C GLY A 36 -1.37 -16.01 1.10
N ILE A 37 -1.96 -15.57 -0.02
CA ILE A 37 -1.32 -14.70 -1.02
C ILE A 37 -0.85 -13.34 -0.48
N VAL A 38 -1.52 -12.78 0.54
CA VAL A 38 -1.11 -11.52 1.17
C VAL A 38 0.23 -11.66 1.89
N GLY A 39 0.44 -12.80 2.57
CA GLY A 39 1.71 -13.12 3.19
C GLY A 39 2.80 -13.45 2.18
N ASP A 40 2.47 -14.15 1.08
CA ASP A 40 3.42 -14.41 -0.01
C ASP A 40 3.89 -13.11 -0.68
N LEU A 41 2.95 -12.18 -0.91
CA LEU A 41 3.24 -10.83 -1.38
C LEU A 41 4.00 -9.98 -0.35
N LYS A 42 4.06 -10.38 0.92
CA LYS A 42 4.67 -9.59 1.99
C LYS A 42 4.11 -8.17 2.08
N ILE A 43 2.78 -8.05 1.99
CA ILE A 43 2.07 -6.77 2.07
C ILE A 43 0.98 -6.81 3.14
N GLU A 44 0.58 -5.64 3.59
CA GLU A 44 -0.62 -5.42 4.39
C GLU A 44 -1.70 -4.77 3.54
N ILE A 45 -2.93 -5.29 3.62
CA ILE A 45 -4.10 -4.65 3.01
C ILE A 45 -4.57 -3.49 3.92
N PRO A 46 -4.67 -2.24 3.42
CA PRO A 46 -5.14 -1.12 4.23
C PRO A 46 -6.54 -1.35 4.80
N LYS A 47 -6.80 -0.86 6.02
CA LYS A 47 -8.15 -0.93 6.61
C LYS A 47 -9.23 -0.17 5.81
N SER A 48 -8.80 0.83 5.03
CA SER A 48 -9.65 1.58 4.12
C SER A 48 -9.97 0.83 2.82
N ALA A 49 -9.34 -0.33 2.59
CA ALA A 49 -9.54 -1.09 1.38
C ALA A 49 -10.96 -1.64 1.29
N THR A 50 -11.51 -1.58 0.08
CA THR A 50 -12.81 -2.13 -0.28
C THR A 50 -12.68 -3.02 -1.50
N ASN A 51 -13.69 -3.85 -1.78
CA ASN A 51 -13.72 -4.75 -2.95
C ASN A 51 -12.45 -5.62 -3.04
N ILE A 52 -12.04 -6.21 -1.92
CA ILE A 52 -10.84 -7.05 -1.85
C ILE A 52 -11.12 -8.37 -2.54
N VAL A 53 -10.31 -8.71 -3.54
CA VAL A 53 -10.38 -9.94 -4.31
C VAL A 53 -9.00 -10.60 -4.30
N GLY A 54 -8.89 -11.76 -3.65
CA GLY A 54 -7.70 -12.59 -3.70
C GLY A 54 -7.68 -13.44 -4.96
N HIS A 55 -6.53 -13.51 -5.63
CA HIS A 55 -6.26 -14.43 -6.72
C HIS A 55 -5.31 -15.50 -6.19
N THR A 56 -5.80 -16.74 -6.13
CA THR A 56 -5.01 -17.89 -5.67
C THR A 56 -3.64 -17.88 -6.37
N ASP A 57 -2.59 -17.91 -5.55
CA ASP A 57 -1.17 -17.99 -5.94
C ASP A 57 -0.66 -16.93 -6.93
N SER A 58 -1.40 -15.84 -7.15
CA SER A 58 -1.04 -14.87 -8.20
C SER A 58 -1.18 -13.42 -7.77
N GLY A 59 -2.03 -13.10 -6.78
CA GLY A 59 -2.03 -11.77 -6.21
C GLY A 59 -3.29 -11.39 -5.45
N VAL A 60 -3.45 -10.08 -5.23
CA VAL A 60 -4.63 -9.50 -4.59
C VAL A 60 -4.97 -8.17 -5.23
N ASP A 61 -6.26 -7.92 -5.36
CA ASP A 61 -6.86 -6.73 -5.94
C ASP A 61 -7.73 -6.06 -4.91
N PHE A 62 -7.72 -4.73 -4.86
CA PHE A 62 -8.61 -3.97 -3.98
C PHE A 62 -8.69 -2.50 -4.39
N LEU A 63 -9.68 -1.79 -3.87
CA LEU A 63 -9.81 -0.34 -4.01
C LEU A 63 -9.38 0.36 -2.72
N ILE A 64 -8.69 1.48 -2.85
CA ILE A 64 -8.40 2.41 -1.75
C ILE A 64 -8.74 3.85 -2.15
N PRO A 65 -8.92 4.76 -1.19
CA PRO A 65 -9.05 6.19 -1.48
C PRO A 65 -7.89 6.74 -2.34
N ASN A 66 -8.21 7.61 -3.29
CA ASN A 66 -7.24 8.18 -4.24
C ASN A 66 -6.09 8.97 -3.56
N ASP A 67 -6.37 9.57 -2.41
CA ASP A 67 -5.38 10.30 -1.62
C ASP A 67 -4.40 9.38 -0.86
N GLN A 68 -4.71 8.08 -0.75
CA GLN A 68 -3.93 7.14 0.06
C GLN A 68 -2.98 6.26 -0.75
N TRP A 69 -3.22 6.07 -2.06
CA TRP A 69 -2.47 5.06 -2.81
C TRP A 69 -0.98 5.39 -2.97
N ARG A 70 -0.62 6.68 -3.04
CA ARG A 70 0.78 7.09 -3.18
C ARG A 70 1.59 6.72 -1.96
N ASP A 71 1.11 7.13 -0.78
CA ASP A 71 1.74 6.80 0.49
C ASP A 71 1.79 5.29 0.71
N TYR A 72 0.71 4.58 0.35
CA TYR A 72 0.67 3.13 0.40
C TYR A 72 1.72 2.47 -0.51
N ALA A 73 1.90 2.94 -1.75
CA ALA A 73 2.92 2.41 -2.63
C ALA A 73 4.35 2.74 -2.14
N THR A 74 4.56 3.96 -1.64
CA THR A 74 5.85 4.41 -1.08
C THR A 74 6.27 3.60 0.15
N LYS A 75 5.33 3.08 0.94
CA LYS A 75 5.61 2.15 2.05
C LYS A 75 6.46 0.95 1.61
N TYR A 76 6.19 0.40 0.42
CA TYR A 76 6.89 -0.80 -0.09
C TYR A 76 8.03 -0.47 -1.04
N TYR A 77 7.97 0.67 -1.73
CA TYR A 77 8.98 1.10 -2.69
C TYR A 77 9.55 2.47 -2.31
N PRO A 78 10.18 2.61 -1.13
CA PRO A 78 10.69 3.90 -0.65
C PRO A 78 11.78 4.42 -1.59
N GLY A 79 11.66 5.68 -2.01
CA GLY A 79 12.62 6.32 -2.91
C GLY A 79 12.57 5.83 -4.38
N LYS A 80 11.69 4.89 -4.72
CA LYS A 80 11.43 4.49 -6.11
C LYS A 80 10.21 5.26 -6.63
N ALA A 81 10.38 5.95 -7.76
CA ALA A 81 9.25 6.54 -8.46
C ALA A 81 8.45 5.44 -9.17
N LEU A 82 7.12 5.44 -9.02
CA LEU A 82 6.29 4.59 -9.86
C LEU A 82 6.38 5.09 -11.30
N SER A 83 6.51 4.16 -12.24
CA SER A 83 6.53 4.47 -13.66
C SER A 83 5.11 4.54 -14.20
N GLU A 84 4.75 5.68 -14.79
CA GLU A 84 3.52 5.78 -15.57
C GLU A 84 3.69 4.95 -16.86
N ARG A 85 2.76 4.05 -17.10
CA ARG A 85 2.63 3.30 -18.34
C ARG A 85 1.46 3.88 -19.15
N PRO A 86 1.46 3.69 -20.49
CA PRO A 86 0.32 4.08 -21.31
C PRO A 86 -0.99 3.54 -20.71
N SER A 87 -2.01 4.38 -20.75
CA SER A 87 -3.41 4.03 -20.48
C SER A 87 -3.73 2.61 -20.95
N LYS A 88 -4.26 1.77 -20.06
CA LYS A 88 -4.80 0.43 -20.41
C LYS A 88 -5.98 0.53 -21.40
N GLU A 89 -6.49 1.72 -21.63
CA GLU A 89 -7.45 2.06 -22.67
C GLU A 89 -6.91 1.85 -24.08
N VAL A 90 -5.59 1.96 -24.29
CA VAL A 90 -4.96 1.92 -25.63
C VAL A 90 -4.68 0.48 -26.07
N ASP A 91 -4.46 -0.43 -25.13
CA ASP A 91 -4.18 -1.86 -25.40
C ASP A 91 -5.37 -2.77 -25.07
N GLY A 92 -6.52 -2.21 -24.67
CA GLY A 92 -7.75 -2.94 -24.37
C GLY A 92 -7.74 -3.68 -23.02
N SER A 93 -6.76 -3.43 -22.16
CA SER A 93 -6.58 -4.14 -20.88
C SER A 93 -7.22 -3.44 -19.67
N VAL A 94 -8.14 -2.50 -19.88
CA VAL A 94 -8.85 -1.78 -18.80
C VAL A 94 -9.44 -2.78 -17.80
N PRO A 95 -9.08 -2.69 -16.49
CA PRO A 95 -9.65 -3.59 -15.50
C PRO A 95 -11.16 -3.47 -15.43
N ALA A 96 -11.86 -4.59 -15.25
CA ALA A 96 -13.32 -4.65 -15.31
C ALA A 96 -14.01 -3.60 -14.41
N MET A 97 -13.48 -3.39 -13.20
CA MET A 97 -14.00 -2.38 -12.27
C MET A 97 -13.80 -0.92 -12.72
N CYS A 98 -12.84 -0.66 -13.60
CA CYS A 98 -12.58 0.69 -14.13
C CYS A 98 -13.34 0.98 -15.44
N ILE A 99 -13.97 -0.04 -16.04
CA ILE A 99 -14.75 0.13 -17.29
C ILE A 99 -15.83 1.22 -17.15
N PRO A 100 -16.59 1.32 -16.04
CA PRO A 100 -17.57 2.39 -15.89
C PRO A 100 -16.94 3.79 -15.92
N ALA A 101 -15.85 4.03 -15.19
CA ALA A 101 -15.15 5.31 -15.17
C ALA A 101 -14.55 5.65 -16.55
N PHE A 102 -13.97 4.65 -17.22
CA PHE A 102 -13.49 4.79 -18.59
C PHE A 102 -14.60 5.20 -19.56
N ARG A 103 -15.75 4.50 -19.52
CA ARG A 103 -16.92 4.82 -20.37
C ARG A 103 -17.51 6.21 -20.09
N ALA A 104 -17.33 6.73 -18.87
CA ALA A 104 -17.71 8.09 -18.50
C ALA A 104 -16.72 9.17 -19.00
N GLY A 105 -15.63 8.79 -19.69
CA GLY A 105 -14.64 9.70 -20.25
C GLY A 105 -13.45 9.98 -19.34
N THR A 106 -13.29 9.23 -18.24
CA THR A 106 -12.12 9.35 -17.37
C THR A 106 -10.89 8.84 -18.11
N LYS A 107 -9.83 9.66 -18.15
CA LYS A 107 -8.51 9.22 -18.63
C LYS A 107 -7.81 8.50 -17.48
N LEU A 108 -7.80 7.18 -17.53
CA LEU A 108 -7.13 6.33 -16.54
C LEU A 108 -5.63 6.39 -16.77
N SER A 109 -4.87 6.62 -15.70
CA SER A 109 -3.42 6.42 -15.71
C SER A 109 -3.09 5.08 -15.08
N HIS A 110 -1.92 4.53 -15.40
CA HIS A 110 -1.47 3.27 -14.85
C HIS A 110 -0.05 3.39 -14.32
N TRP A 111 0.14 3.08 -13.04
CA TRP A 111 1.40 3.27 -12.34
C TRP A 111 1.93 1.94 -11.84
N ILE A 112 3.19 1.63 -12.12
CA ILE A 112 3.80 0.35 -11.74
C ILE A 112 5.12 0.56 -10.99
N ALA A 113 5.37 -0.29 -9.99
CA ALA A 113 6.68 -0.51 -9.40
C ALA A 113 6.84 -2.00 -9.03
N GLY A 114 8.07 -2.49 -9.01
CA GLY A 114 8.36 -3.89 -8.69
C GLY A 114 9.78 -4.13 -8.20
N GLU A 115 10.00 -5.29 -7.60
CA GLU A 115 11.30 -5.78 -7.18
C GLU A 115 11.29 -7.30 -6.93
N ASN A 116 12.46 -7.92 -7.01
CA ASN A 116 12.65 -9.30 -6.56
C ASN A 116 12.58 -9.37 -5.03
N ILE A 117 11.79 -10.31 -4.51
CA ILE A 117 11.65 -10.65 -3.10
C ILE A 117 11.94 -12.14 -2.89
N GLN A 118 12.29 -12.51 -1.67
CA GLN A 118 12.35 -13.92 -1.27
C GLN A 118 10.99 -14.36 -0.75
N SER A 119 10.41 -15.43 -1.28
CA SER A 119 9.20 -16.06 -0.77
C SER A 119 9.43 -16.68 0.62
N ARG A 120 8.36 -17.21 1.23
CA ARG A 120 8.44 -17.89 2.54
C ARG A 120 9.28 -19.18 2.51
N ASP A 121 9.36 -19.82 1.36
CA ASP A 121 10.15 -21.02 1.10
C ASP A 121 11.52 -20.73 0.44
N ASN A 122 12.01 -19.49 0.51
CA ASN A 122 13.30 -19.03 -0.02
C ASN A 122 13.45 -19.16 -1.55
N ARG A 123 12.35 -19.10 -2.30
CA ARG A 123 12.40 -18.92 -3.75
C ARG A 123 12.43 -17.43 -4.07
N LEU A 124 13.21 -17.07 -5.07
CA LEU A 124 13.17 -15.71 -5.60
C LEU A 124 11.89 -15.55 -6.43
N GLU A 125 11.17 -14.46 -6.22
CA GLU A 125 9.96 -14.10 -6.97
C GLU A 125 9.95 -12.60 -7.23
N TYR A 126 9.38 -12.17 -8.36
CA TYR A 126 9.20 -10.75 -8.63
C TYR A 126 7.84 -10.29 -8.12
N ARG A 127 7.84 -9.31 -7.22
CA ARG A 127 6.64 -8.69 -6.68
C ARG A 127 6.45 -7.31 -7.28
N PHE A 128 5.26 -7.05 -7.80
CA PHE A 128 4.92 -5.73 -8.31
C PHE A 128 3.55 -5.22 -7.86
N ILE A 129 3.45 -3.90 -7.76
CA ILE A 129 2.21 -3.15 -7.60
C ILE A 129 1.85 -2.47 -8.91
N SER A 130 0.57 -2.48 -9.23
CA SER A 130 -0.05 -1.75 -10.31
C SER A 130 -1.20 -0.91 -9.72
N VAL A 131 -1.27 0.37 -10.08
CA VAL A 131 -2.29 1.29 -9.57
C VAL A 131 -2.96 2.02 -10.73
N THR A 132 -4.30 2.00 -10.74
CA THR A 132 -5.15 2.80 -11.63
C THR A 132 -5.99 3.75 -10.78
N PRO A 133 -5.58 5.03 -10.64
CA PRO A 133 -6.37 6.06 -9.99
C PRO A 133 -7.69 6.31 -10.71
N ASP A 134 -8.67 6.85 -9.97
CA ASP A 134 -9.97 7.28 -10.53
C ASP A 134 -10.76 6.15 -11.22
N CYS A 135 -10.52 4.91 -10.80
CA CYS A 135 -11.21 3.72 -11.30
C CYS A 135 -12.68 3.66 -10.85
N GLU A 136 -12.94 4.16 -9.64
CA GLU A 136 -14.26 4.50 -9.11
C GLU A 136 -14.22 5.93 -8.56
N PRO A 137 -15.37 6.61 -8.35
CA PRO A 137 -15.40 7.95 -7.76
C PRO A 137 -14.59 8.03 -6.45
N GLY A 138 -13.47 8.77 -6.50
CA GLY A 138 -12.59 8.99 -5.35
C GLY A 138 -11.71 7.81 -4.95
N LYS A 139 -11.64 6.74 -5.75
CA LYS A 139 -10.88 5.53 -5.41
C LYS A 139 -9.91 5.12 -6.51
N ALA A 140 -8.75 4.65 -6.07
CA ALA A 140 -7.75 4.00 -6.90
C ALA A 140 -7.91 2.48 -6.81
N PHE A 141 -7.79 1.83 -7.96
CA PHE A 141 -7.67 0.38 -8.03
C PHE A 141 -6.22 -0.04 -7.92
N VAL A 142 -5.94 -0.94 -6.99
CA VAL A 142 -4.61 -1.46 -6.68
C VAL A 142 -4.58 -2.95 -6.95
N GLN A 143 -3.55 -3.36 -7.69
CA GLN A 143 -3.26 -4.74 -8.02
C GLN A 143 -1.87 -5.07 -7.50
N TRP A 144 -1.77 -6.11 -6.68
CA TRP A 144 -0.50 -6.72 -6.30
C TRP A 144 -0.39 -8.07 -6.96
N ARG A 145 0.79 -8.40 -7.49
CA ARG A 145 1.04 -9.65 -8.20
C ARG A 145 2.42 -10.19 -7.88
N LEU A 146 2.52 -11.52 -7.99
CA LEU A 146 3.78 -12.26 -8.06
C LEU A 146 4.01 -12.75 -9.50
N SER A 147 5.26 -12.79 -9.91
CA SER A 147 5.70 -13.40 -11.16
C SER A 147 7.07 -14.03 -11.01
N ASP A 148 7.57 -14.64 -12.09
CA ASP A 148 8.95 -15.10 -12.17
C ASP A 148 9.92 -13.92 -11.94
N PRO A 149 11.11 -14.18 -11.35
CA PRO A 149 12.13 -13.16 -11.11
C PRO A 149 12.58 -12.42 -12.36
N GLU A 150 12.91 -11.13 -12.19
CA GLU A 150 13.59 -10.29 -13.20
C GLU A 150 15.12 -10.39 -13.11
#